data_AF-A0A662Z0P8-F1
#
_entry.id   AF-A0A662Z0P8-F1
#
_cell.length_a   1.000
_cell.length_b   1.000
_cell.length_c   1.000
_cell.angle_alpha   90.00
_cell.angle_beta   90.00
_cell.angle_gamma   90.00
#
_symmetry.space_group_name_H-M   'P 1'
#
loop_
_entity.id
_entity.type
_entity.pdbx_description
1 polymer ?
#
loop_
_entity_poly.entity_id
_entity_poly.type
_entity_poly.pdbx_seq_one_letter_code
_entity_poly.pdbx_strand_id
1 'polypeptide(L)'
;MDKQNGTRQTENKQSEFDRSTAKERIDRIDPYGFERSEDFDYDSHEEFMSVYLAILTRRSIKWSKLLKGNNKVVKNIKVKRYVRKGIPNEHRSLIWMAASGAQAQLEQNPGYYRKLLEGERDPRLEDTIKTDYYSPAMLGLKTDQEVLGELVKLKVPAVAELMETHNVMWTLVVSRWFICLFIDILPVETVLRIWDCLFYEGSKIIFRVALTLIKHNQAHIQQATNFPDICDKFKEIIRGELVDDCHTFMQVSAFVFQLNNHTN
;
A
#
# COMPACT_ATOMS: atom_id res chain seq x y z
N MET A 1 37.25 -58.21 12.13
CA MET A 1 37.46 -57.30 10.98
C MET A 1 36.11 -56.97 10.39
N ASP A 2 35.84 -55.67 10.37
CA ASP A 2 34.93 -54.91 9.50
C ASP A 2 33.41 -55.14 9.59
N LYS A 3 32.80 -54.35 10.48
CA LYS A 3 31.49 -53.71 10.23
C LYS A 3 31.69 -52.20 10.36
N GLN A 4 31.67 -51.45 9.25
CA GLN A 4 31.26 -50.05 9.17
C GLN A 4 31.39 -49.53 7.73
N ASN A 5 30.26 -49.35 7.03
CA ASN A 5 30.06 -48.26 6.06
C ASN A 5 28.61 -48.28 5.57
N GLY A 6 27.74 -47.49 6.21
CA GLY A 6 26.34 -47.39 5.81
C GLY A 6 25.62 -46.12 6.28
N THR A 7 26.32 -45.12 6.82
CA THR A 7 25.66 -43.97 7.50
C THR A 7 26.24 -42.61 7.14
N ARG A 8 26.89 -42.46 5.97
CA ARG A 8 27.54 -41.18 5.58
C ARG A 8 26.93 -40.44 4.38
N GLN A 9 25.88 -40.99 3.76
CA GLN A 9 25.27 -40.38 2.56
C GLN A 9 23.97 -39.59 2.81
N THR A 10 23.36 -39.73 3.99
CA THR A 10 22.10 -39.04 4.32
C THR A 10 22.29 -37.68 5.01
N GLU A 11 23.41 -37.45 5.70
CA GLU A 11 23.69 -36.16 6.36
C GLU A 11 24.17 -35.08 5.37
N ASN A 12 24.70 -35.47 4.21
CA ASN A 12 25.28 -34.54 3.25
C ASN A 12 24.28 -33.90 2.28
N LYS A 13 23.02 -34.34 2.27
CA LYS A 13 21.94 -33.72 1.45
C LYS A 13 21.18 -32.63 2.21
N GLN A 14 21.23 -32.63 3.53
CA GLN A 14 20.60 -31.59 4.35
C GLN A 14 21.45 -30.32 4.38
N SER A 15 22.78 -30.44 4.26
CA SER A 15 23.75 -29.34 4.31
C SER A 15 23.93 -28.57 2.99
N GLU A 16 23.46 -29.12 1.86
CA GLU A 16 23.44 -28.42 0.57
C GLU A 16 22.20 -27.53 0.38
N PHE A 17 21.10 -27.82 1.09
CA PHE A 17 19.87 -27.01 1.02
C PHE A 17 20.03 -25.63 1.71
N ASP A 18 20.99 -25.52 2.64
CA ASP A 18 21.29 -24.30 3.41
C ASP A 18 22.26 -23.33 2.70
N ARG A 19 22.76 -23.64 1.50
CA ARG A 19 23.73 -22.77 0.79
C ARG A 19 23.14 -21.88 -0.30
N SER A 20 21.86 -22.04 -0.62
CA SER A 20 21.24 -21.18 -1.63
C SER A 20 21.10 -19.74 -1.10
N THR A 21 21.25 -18.74 -1.95
CA THR A 21 21.02 -17.33 -1.55
C THR A 21 19.52 -17.01 -1.60
N ALA A 22 19.03 -16.01 -0.85
CA ALA A 22 17.61 -15.63 -0.88
C ALA A 22 17.12 -15.35 -2.32
N LYS A 23 17.99 -14.74 -3.14
CA LYS A 23 17.78 -14.44 -4.56
C LYS A 23 17.53 -15.68 -5.44
N GLU A 24 18.04 -16.84 -5.05
CA GLU A 24 17.80 -18.11 -5.76
C GLU A 24 16.53 -18.81 -5.31
N ARG A 25 16.08 -18.58 -4.06
CA ARG A 25 14.87 -19.18 -3.49
C ARG A 25 13.59 -18.39 -3.80
N ILE A 26 13.70 -17.08 -3.96
CA ILE A 26 12.57 -16.19 -4.24
C ILE A 26 12.43 -16.00 -5.75
N ASP A 27 11.21 -16.21 -6.26
CA ASP A 27 10.90 -15.97 -7.66
C ASP A 27 11.16 -14.51 -8.06
N ARG A 28 11.84 -14.35 -9.20
CA ARG A 28 12.08 -13.05 -9.86
C ARG A 28 10.78 -12.34 -10.22
N ILE A 29 9.73 -13.10 -10.49
CA ILE A 29 8.38 -12.60 -10.75
C ILE A 29 7.57 -12.70 -9.45
N ASP A 30 6.94 -11.60 -9.05
CA ASP A 30 6.10 -11.57 -7.86
C ASP A 30 4.75 -12.30 -8.06
N PRO A 31 3.97 -12.55 -7.00
CA PRO A 31 2.67 -13.23 -7.11
C PRO A 31 1.62 -12.50 -7.95
N TYR A 32 1.87 -11.26 -8.35
CA TYR A 32 0.99 -10.45 -9.19
C TYR A 32 1.44 -10.41 -10.65
N GLY A 33 2.57 -11.05 -10.98
CA GLY A 33 3.10 -11.13 -12.33
C GLY A 33 4.06 -10.01 -12.70
N PHE A 34 4.52 -9.19 -11.75
CA PHE A 34 5.51 -8.15 -11.99
C PHE A 34 6.92 -8.67 -11.77
N GLU A 35 7.83 -8.25 -12.63
CA GLU A 35 9.24 -8.51 -12.46
C GLU A 35 9.82 -7.62 -11.35
N ARG A 36 10.52 -8.24 -10.40
CA ARG A 36 11.22 -7.52 -9.33
C ARG A 36 12.40 -6.75 -9.93
N SER A 37 12.60 -5.53 -9.44
CA SER A 37 13.70 -4.66 -9.85
C SER A 37 15.07 -5.29 -9.56
N GLU A 38 16.11 -4.80 -10.25
CA GLU A 38 17.49 -5.23 -10.02
C GLU A 38 17.99 -4.86 -8.62
N ASP A 39 17.51 -3.74 -8.07
CA ASP A 39 17.81 -3.25 -6.71
C ASP A 39 16.89 -3.84 -5.63
N PHE A 40 16.10 -4.89 -5.96
CA PHE A 40 15.24 -5.55 -4.99
C PHE A 40 16.06 -6.27 -3.91
N ASP A 41 15.77 -5.96 -2.65
CA ASP A 41 16.40 -6.59 -1.49
C ASP A 41 15.73 -7.95 -1.19
N TYR A 42 16.32 -9.01 -1.74
CA TYR A 42 15.82 -10.38 -1.56
C TYR A 42 15.96 -10.88 -0.13
N ASP A 43 17.00 -10.49 0.59
CA ASP A 43 17.28 -10.96 1.94
C ASP A 43 16.27 -10.37 2.93
N SER A 44 16.07 -9.04 2.88
CA SER A 44 15.05 -8.36 3.69
C SER A 44 13.63 -8.87 3.38
N HIS A 45 13.35 -9.13 2.09
CA HIS A 45 12.07 -9.72 1.70
C HIS A 45 11.86 -11.12 2.25
N GLU A 46 12.88 -11.99 2.16
CA GLU A 46 12.80 -13.35 2.70
C GLU A 46 12.55 -13.33 4.21
N GLU A 47 13.31 -12.51 4.94
CA GLU A 47 13.17 -12.35 6.39
C GLU A 47 11.75 -11.91 6.76
N PHE A 48 11.25 -10.84 6.13
CA PHE A 48 9.88 -10.37 6.34
C PHE A 48 8.84 -11.45 6.02
N MET A 49 8.95 -12.10 4.86
CA MET A 49 7.98 -13.09 4.40
C MET A 49 7.94 -14.33 5.28
N SER A 50 9.09 -14.75 5.85
CA SER A 50 9.16 -15.90 6.76
C SER A 50 8.20 -15.78 7.95
N VAL A 51 8.02 -14.57 8.48
CA VAL A 51 7.08 -14.27 9.56
C VAL A 51 5.70 -13.92 9.01
N TYR A 52 5.66 -13.16 7.91
CA TYR A 52 4.42 -12.64 7.35
C TYR A 52 3.49 -13.74 6.80
N LEU A 53 4.03 -14.81 6.23
CA LEU A 53 3.24 -15.94 5.71
C LEU A 53 2.36 -16.60 6.80
N ALA A 54 2.86 -16.73 8.02
CA ALA A 54 2.08 -17.24 9.15
C ALA A 54 0.93 -16.30 9.52
N ILE A 55 1.15 -14.99 9.42
CA ILE A 55 0.10 -13.97 9.63
C ILE A 55 -0.95 -14.06 8.53
N LEU A 56 -0.54 -14.15 7.26
CA LEU A 56 -1.43 -14.29 6.10
C LEU A 56 -2.30 -15.55 6.23
N THR A 57 -1.70 -16.68 6.60
CA THR A 57 -2.41 -17.96 6.79
C THR A 57 -3.51 -17.83 7.86
N ARG A 58 -3.18 -17.26 9.02
CA ARG A 58 -4.15 -17.04 10.10
C ARG A 58 -5.29 -16.09 9.67
N ARG A 59 -4.98 -15.07 8.85
CA ARG A 59 -5.97 -14.15 8.31
C ARG A 59 -6.88 -14.84 7.31
N SER A 60 -6.34 -15.62 6.37
CA SER A 60 -7.09 -16.40 5.38
C SER A 60 -8.15 -17.29 6.03
N ILE A 61 -7.76 -18.06 7.06
CA ILE A 61 -8.71 -18.90 7.83
C ILE A 61 -9.83 -18.06 8.46
N LYS A 62 -9.49 -16.91 9.05
CA LYS A 62 -10.47 -16.02 9.70
C LYS A 62 -11.42 -15.38 8.68
N TRP A 63 -10.92 -14.97 7.52
CA TRP A 63 -11.71 -14.40 6.44
C TRP A 63 -12.62 -15.45 5.79
N SER A 64 -12.10 -16.63 5.48
CA SER A 64 -12.92 -17.76 5.00
C SER A 64 -14.07 -18.08 5.96
N LYS A 65 -13.82 -18.08 7.28
CA LYS A 65 -14.88 -18.26 8.29
C LYS A 65 -15.88 -17.09 8.31
N LEU A 66 -15.43 -15.86 8.08
CA LEU A 66 -16.29 -14.68 8.06
C LEU A 66 -17.22 -14.66 6.84
N LEU A 67 -16.74 -15.14 5.69
CA LEU A 67 -17.46 -15.16 4.42
C LEU A 67 -18.29 -16.43 4.21
N LYS A 68 -18.05 -17.49 5.00
CA LYS A 68 -18.80 -18.74 4.89
C LYS A 68 -20.31 -18.49 5.03
N GLY A 69 -21.06 -18.81 3.98
CA GLY A 69 -22.53 -18.73 3.96
C GLY A 69 -23.12 -17.37 3.58
N ASN A 70 -22.30 -16.34 3.29
CA ASN A 70 -22.81 -15.06 2.80
C ASN A 70 -21.81 -14.42 1.81
N ASN A 71 -22.15 -14.43 0.53
CA ASN A 71 -21.35 -13.78 -0.51
C ASN A 71 -21.49 -12.25 -0.50
N LYS A 72 -22.43 -11.70 0.30
CA LYS A 72 -22.67 -10.26 0.37
C LYS A 72 -21.93 -9.65 1.55
N VAL A 73 -20.90 -8.87 1.26
CA VAL A 73 -20.08 -8.19 2.27
C VAL A 73 -20.80 -6.92 2.72
N VAL A 74 -21.27 -6.90 3.97
CA VAL A 74 -21.89 -5.72 4.58
C VAL A 74 -20.88 -4.98 5.44
N LYS A 75 -20.77 -3.66 5.28
CA LYS A 75 -19.88 -2.84 6.12
C LYS A 75 -20.37 -2.86 7.58
N ASN A 76 -19.49 -3.22 8.51
CA ASN A 76 -19.74 -3.23 9.95
C ASN A 76 -18.40 -3.17 10.71
N ILE A 77 -18.45 -2.95 12.03
CA ILE A 77 -17.24 -2.78 12.86
C ILE A 77 -16.31 -4.00 12.80
N LYS A 78 -16.85 -5.22 12.70
CA LYS A 78 -16.06 -6.46 12.61
C LYS A 78 -15.31 -6.54 11.27
N VAL A 79 -16.01 -6.32 10.15
CA VAL A 79 -15.40 -6.30 8.81
C VAL A 79 -14.36 -5.19 8.73
N LYS A 80 -14.67 -3.99 9.25
CA LYS A 80 -13.71 -2.88 9.33
C LYS A 80 -12.41 -3.27 10.04
N ARG A 81 -12.51 -3.96 11.18
CA ARG A 81 -11.35 -4.45 11.93
C ARG A 81 -10.55 -5.46 11.11
N TYR A 82 -11.22 -6.33 10.37
CA TYR A 82 -10.57 -7.32 9.50
C TYR A 82 -9.86 -6.65 8.34
N VAL A 83 -10.50 -5.68 7.67
CA VAL A 83 -9.91 -4.88 6.60
C VAL A 83 -8.67 -4.14 7.06
N ARG A 84 -8.72 -3.44 8.21
CA ARG A 84 -7.53 -2.78 8.78
C ARG A 84 -6.39 -3.74 9.06
N LYS A 85 -6.72 -4.99 9.43
CA LYS A 85 -5.72 -6.06 9.62
C LYS A 85 -5.22 -6.63 8.30
N GLY A 86 -5.92 -6.45 7.19
CA GLY A 86 -5.52 -6.91 5.86
C GLY A 86 -6.43 -7.99 5.29
N ILE A 87 -6.73 -7.84 4.01
CA ILE A 87 -7.53 -8.77 3.21
C ILE A 87 -6.56 -9.74 2.49
N PRO A 88 -6.69 -11.06 2.68
CA PRO A 88 -5.97 -12.06 1.90
C PRO A 88 -6.24 -11.90 0.40
N ASN A 89 -5.25 -12.20 -0.43
CA ASN A 89 -5.29 -11.93 -1.85
C ASN A 89 -6.50 -12.56 -2.54
N GLU A 90 -6.80 -13.81 -2.20
CA GLU A 90 -7.92 -14.61 -2.71
C GLU A 90 -9.31 -14.02 -2.42
N HIS A 91 -9.39 -13.06 -1.49
CA HIS A 91 -10.64 -12.40 -1.11
C HIS A 91 -10.73 -10.95 -1.59
N ARG A 92 -9.63 -10.32 -2.04
CA ARG A 92 -9.60 -8.90 -2.40
C ARG A 92 -10.64 -8.56 -3.47
N SER A 93 -10.74 -9.34 -4.54
CA SER A 93 -11.71 -9.09 -5.62
C SER A 93 -13.15 -8.95 -5.10
N LEU A 94 -13.60 -9.90 -4.28
CA LEU A 94 -14.92 -9.88 -3.66
C LEU A 94 -15.10 -8.69 -2.69
N ILE A 95 -14.14 -8.49 -1.78
CA ILE A 95 -14.27 -7.45 -0.75
C ILE A 95 -14.18 -6.05 -1.35
N TRP A 96 -13.24 -5.81 -2.27
CA TRP A 96 -13.06 -4.50 -2.90
C TRP A 96 -14.28 -4.11 -3.73
N MET A 97 -14.80 -5.03 -4.56
CA MET A 97 -16.01 -4.79 -5.36
C MET A 97 -17.21 -4.41 -4.47
N ALA A 98 -17.40 -5.11 -3.36
CA ALA A 98 -18.47 -4.81 -2.43
C ALA A 98 -18.23 -3.51 -1.64
N ALA A 99 -17.01 -3.27 -1.17
CA ALA A 99 -16.67 -2.13 -0.31
C ALA A 99 -16.65 -0.79 -1.05
N SER A 100 -16.20 -0.78 -2.31
CA SER A 100 -16.16 0.41 -3.17
C SER A 100 -17.54 0.80 -3.70
N GLY A 101 -18.50 -0.13 -3.70
CA GLY A 101 -19.80 0.02 -4.35
C GLY A 101 -19.81 -0.38 -5.82
N ALA A 102 -18.67 -0.78 -6.39
CA ALA A 102 -18.57 -1.23 -7.77
C ALA A 102 -19.47 -2.45 -8.07
N GLN A 103 -19.62 -3.37 -7.12
CA GLN A 103 -20.54 -4.51 -7.25
C GLN A 103 -21.98 -4.06 -7.48
N ALA A 104 -22.46 -3.07 -6.71
CA ALA A 104 -23.81 -2.55 -6.86
C ALA A 104 -24.01 -1.82 -8.19
N GLN A 105 -23.00 -1.07 -8.65
CA GLN A 105 -23.04 -0.41 -9.97
C GLN A 105 -23.05 -1.43 -11.11
N LEU A 106 -22.26 -2.51 -11.01
CA LEU A 106 -22.25 -3.59 -11.99
C LEU A 106 -23.61 -4.30 -12.07
N GLU A 107 -24.22 -4.61 -10.92
CA GLU A 107 -25.54 -5.26 -10.83
C GLU A 107 -26.67 -4.37 -11.36
N GLN A 108 -26.60 -3.06 -11.15
CA GLN A 108 -27.58 -2.10 -11.65
C GLN A 108 -27.48 -1.84 -13.16
N ASN A 109 -26.35 -2.14 -13.78
CA ASN A 109 -26.07 -1.82 -15.18
C ASN A 109 -25.60 -3.06 -15.97
N PRO A 110 -26.42 -4.13 -16.09
CA PRO A 110 -26.03 -5.36 -16.75
C PRO A 110 -25.69 -5.13 -18.23
N GLY A 111 -24.53 -5.65 -18.67
CA GLY A 111 -24.05 -5.52 -20.04
C GLY A 111 -23.47 -4.15 -20.40
N TYR A 112 -23.48 -3.17 -19.50
CA TYR A 112 -23.02 -1.81 -19.78
C TYR A 112 -21.55 -1.73 -20.21
N TYR A 113 -20.66 -2.46 -19.52
CA TYR A 113 -19.24 -2.53 -19.92
C TYR A 113 -19.07 -3.02 -21.37
N ARG A 114 -19.83 -4.04 -21.79
CA ARG A 114 -19.76 -4.56 -23.16
C ARG A 114 -20.25 -3.53 -24.18
N LYS A 115 -21.31 -2.79 -23.87
CA LYS A 115 -21.80 -1.70 -24.73
C LYS A 115 -20.77 -0.58 -24.92
N LEU A 116 -20.07 -0.19 -23.86
CA LEU A 116 -18.99 0.79 -23.95
C LEU A 116 -17.84 0.30 -24.85
N LEU A 117 -17.49 -1.00 -24.79
CA LEU A 117 -16.49 -1.60 -25.69
C LEU A 117 -16.91 -1.58 -27.15
N GLU A 118 -18.21 -1.64 -27.43
CA GLU A 118 -18.79 -1.56 -28.78
C GLU A 118 -18.83 -0.11 -29.32
N GLY A 119 -18.29 0.87 -28.56
CA GLY A 119 -18.12 2.25 -29.00
C GLY A 119 -19.23 3.19 -28.56
N GLU A 120 -20.18 2.75 -27.74
CA GLU A 120 -21.16 3.63 -27.11
C GLU A 120 -20.41 4.54 -26.11
N ARG A 121 -20.35 5.84 -26.38
CA ARG A 121 -19.70 6.83 -25.52
C ARG A 121 -20.76 7.67 -24.84
N ASP A 122 -20.70 7.76 -23.52
CA ASP A 122 -21.48 8.72 -22.76
C ASP A 122 -20.68 10.03 -22.63
N PRO A 123 -21.10 11.13 -23.29
CA PRO A 123 -20.40 12.42 -23.21
C PRO A 123 -20.32 12.95 -21.77
N ARG A 124 -21.28 12.61 -20.91
CA ARG A 124 -21.27 13.03 -19.50
C ARG A 124 -20.18 12.31 -18.72
N LEU A 125 -19.96 11.03 -19.01
CA LEU A 125 -18.88 10.26 -18.39
C LEU A 125 -17.52 10.74 -18.90
N GLU A 126 -17.40 11.04 -20.19
CA GLU A 126 -16.19 11.66 -20.74
C GLU A 126 -15.91 13.02 -20.07
N ASP A 127 -16.92 13.87 -19.93
CA ASP A 127 -16.78 15.18 -19.29
C ASP A 127 -16.43 15.04 -17.81
N THR A 128 -17.07 14.10 -17.11
CA THR A 128 -16.73 13.77 -15.71
C THR A 128 -15.26 13.36 -15.61
N ILE A 129 -14.80 12.40 -16.41
CA ILE A 129 -13.39 11.95 -16.41
C ILE A 129 -12.43 13.11 -16.75
N LYS A 130 -12.81 13.97 -17.70
CA LYS A 130 -12.02 15.14 -18.12
C LYS A 130 -11.98 16.26 -17.09
N THR A 131 -12.99 16.36 -16.22
CA THR A 131 -13.11 17.38 -15.17
C THR A 131 -12.72 16.85 -13.79
N ASP A 132 -12.50 15.54 -13.67
CA ASP A 132 -12.09 14.86 -12.44
C ASP A 132 -10.64 15.20 -12.03
N TYR A 133 -10.14 14.46 -11.05
CA TYR A 133 -8.78 14.48 -10.54
C TYR A 133 -7.68 14.54 -11.61
N TYR A 134 -7.95 13.98 -12.79
CA TYR A 134 -7.05 13.84 -13.93
C TYR A 134 -7.29 14.89 -15.05
N SER A 135 -8.08 15.92 -14.78
CA SER A 135 -8.23 17.07 -15.68
C SER A 135 -6.88 17.72 -16.02
N PRO A 136 -6.73 18.41 -17.17
CA PRO A 136 -5.46 19.08 -17.52
C PRO A 136 -4.96 20.06 -16.45
N ALA A 137 -5.89 20.69 -15.70
CA ALA A 137 -5.54 21.60 -14.62
C ALA A 137 -5.18 20.88 -13.30
N MET A 138 -5.60 19.61 -13.15
CA MET A 138 -5.43 18.76 -11.97
C MET A 138 -5.84 19.46 -10.66
N LEU A 139 -6.95 20.21 -10.69
CA LEU A 139 -7.38 21.01 -9.54
C LEU A 139 -7.68 20.16 -8.31
N GLY A 140 -8.30 18.98 -8.48
CA GLY A 140 -8.54 18.04 -7.39
C GLY A 140 -7.24 17.57 -6.74
N LEU A 141 -6.26 17.18 -7.55
CA LEU A 141 -4.93 16.78 -7.06
C LEU A 141 -4.23 17.90 -6.31
N LYS A 142 -4.18 19.11 -6.88
CA LYS A 142 -3.58 20.27 -6.21
C LYS A 142 -4.27 20.58 -4.89
N THR A 143 -5.60 20.54 -4.86
CA THR A 143 -6.37 20.75 -3.63
C THR A 143 -5.99 19.74 -2.56
N ASP A 144 -5.92 18.44 -2.89
CA ASP A 144 -5.51 17.41 -1.93
C ASP A 144 -4.05 17.58 -1.46
N GLN A 145 -3.15 18.03 -2.33
CA GLN A 145 -1.76 18.30 -1.96
C GLN A 145 -1.66 19.46 -0.97
N GLU A 146 -2.43 20.52 -1.16
CA GLU A 146 -2.50 21.65 -0.21
C GLU A 146 -3.15 21.21 1.11
N VAL A 147 -4.19 20.38 1.07
CA VAL A 147 -4.77 19.78 2.28
C VAL A 147 -3.74 18.94 3.04
N LEU A 148 -2.88 18.18 2.34
CA LEU A 148 -1.76 17.50 2.98
C LEU A 148 -0.79 18.52 3.61
N GLY A 149 -0.46 19.61 2.91
CA GLY A 149 0.37 20.68 3.43
C GLY A 149 -0.15 21.25 4.77
N GLU A 150 -1.44 21.56 4.84
CA GLU A 150 -2.10 22.01 6.07
C GLU A 150 -2.06 20.95 7.18
N LEU A 151 -2.28 19.66 6.83
CA LEU A 151 -2.15 18.58 7.81
C LEU A 151 -0.72 18.42 8.33
N VAL A 152 0.29 18.59 7.48
CA VAL A 152 1.70 18.57 7.87
C VAL A 152 2.01 19.76 8.76
N LYS A 153 1.52 20.96 8.43
CA LYS A 153 1.66 22.16 9.27
C LYS A 153 1.12 21.94 10.68
N LEU A 154 -0.02 21.25 10.80
CA LEU A 154 -0.65 20.94 12.10
C LEU A 154 0.05 19.82 12.88
N LYS A 155 0.72 18.87 12.21
CA LYS A 155 1.18 17.62 12.85
C LYS A 155 2.69 17.42 12.86
N VAL A 156 3.40 18.07 11.96
CA VAL A 156 4.86 18.04 11.75
C VAL A 156 5.33 19.44 11.30
N PRO A 157 5.09 20.50 12.10
CA PRO A 157 5.27 21.90 11.68
C PRO A 157 6.68 22.20 11.17
N ALA A 158 7.71 21.57 11.74
CA ALA A 158 9.09 21.78 11.31
C ALA A 158 9.36 21.35 9.86
N VAL A 159 8.66 20.33 9.35
CA VAL A 159 8.74 19.95 7.93
C VAL A 159 7.98 20.94 7.06
N ALA A 160 6.83 21.45 7.51
CA ALA A 160 6.10 22.49 6.77
C ALA A 160 6.93 23.78 6.66
N GLU A 161 7.55 24.23 7.75
CA GLU A 161 8.44 25.40 7.76
C GLU A 161 9.64 25.22 6.83
N LEU A 162 10.23 24.01 6.78
CA LEU A 162 11.32 23.69 5.84
C LEU A 162 10.89 23.85 4.38
N MET A 163 9.70 23.33 4.03
CA MET A 163 9.12 23.43 2.70
C MET A 163 8.84 24.90 2.33
N GLU A 164 8.24 25.66 3.25
CA GLU A 164 7.94 27.09 3.08
C GLU A 164 9.22 27.93 2.91
N THR A 165 10.22 27.72 3.76
CA THR A 165 11.50 28.46 3.75
C THR A 165 12.26 28.27 2.44
N HIS A 166 12.21 27.07 1.86
CA HIS A 166 12.89 26.75 0.61
C HIS A 166 11.96 26.87 -0.62
N ASN A 167 10.73 27.36 -0.43
CA ASN A 167 9.73 27.53 -1.48
C ASN A 167 9.48 26.25 -2.29
N VAL A 168 9.45 25.10 -1.63
CA VAL A 168 9.18 23.79 -2.25
C VAL A 168 7.67 23.56 -2.26
N MET A 169 7.10 23.41 -3.46
CA MET A 169 5.69 23.08 -3.62
C MET A 169 5.43 21.59 -3.34
N TRP A 170 4.36 21.28 -2.60
CA TRP A 170 3.93 19.89 -2.33
C TRP A 170 3.74 19.06 -3.62
N THR A 171 3.24 19.69 -4.68
CA THR A 171 3.08 19.07 -6.00
C THR A 171 4.37 18.42 -6.52
N LEU A 172 5.55 18.95 -6.20
CA LEU A 172 6.81 18.40 -6.71
C LEU A 172 7.20 17.09 -6.02
N VAL A 173 6.84 16.93 -4.75
CA VAL A 173 7.31 15.82 -3.92
C VAL A 173 6.26 14.73 -3.70
N VAL A 174 4.97 15.06 -3.75
CA VAL A 174 3.89 14.09 -3.44
C VAL A 174 2.94 13.80 -4.61
N SER A 175 3.11 14.37 -5.81
CA SER A 175 2.15 14.14 -6.92
C SER A 175 1.85 12.67 -7.19
N ARG A 176 2.90 11.84 -7.29
CA ARG A 176 2.74 10.41 -7.57
C ARG A 176 2.05 9.63 -6.44
N TRP A 177 2.12 10.12 -5.21
CA TRP A 177 1.48 9.47 -4.05
C TRP A 177 -0.04 9.47 -4.20
N PHE A 178 -0.58 10.58 -4.68
CA PHE A 178 -2.01 10.79 -4.84
C PHE A 178 -2.53 10.30 -6.20
N ILE A 179 -1.91 10.73 -7.30
CA ILE A 179 -2.41 10.44 -8.66
C ILE A 179 -2.39 8.94 -8.99
N CYS A 180 -1.37 8.22 -8.49
CA CYS A 180 -1.20 6.79 -8.69
C CYS A 180 -1.61 5.97 -7.45
N LEU A 181 -2.17 6.58 -6.41
CA LEU A 181 -2.55 5.90 -5.18
C LEU A 181 -1.42 5.02 -4.60
N PHE A 182 -0.20 5.55 -4.62
CA PHE A 182 1.06 4.93 -4.18
C PHE A 182 1.58 3.72 -4.97
N ILE A 183 0.88 3.22 -6.00
CA ILE A 183 1.26 1.96 -6.69
C ILE A 183 2.67 1.98 -7.29
N ASP A 184 3.10 3.12 -7.84
CA ASP A 184 4.42 3.29 -8.46
C ASP A 184 5.49 3.80 -7.48
N ILE A 185 5.18 3.79 -6.18
CA ILE A 185 5.95 4.50 -5.15
C ILE A 185 6.34 3.58 -4.00
N LEU A 186 5.39 2.76 -3.52
CA LEU A 186 5.60 1.87 -2.39
C LEU A 186 5.58 0.40 -2.83
N PRO A 187 6.16 -0.52 -2.04
CA PRO A 187 6.07 -1.95 -2.30
C PRO A 187 4.62 -2.42 -2.48
N VAL A 188 4.38 -3.31 -3.45
CA VAL A 188 3.03 -3.75 -3.83
C VAL A 188 2.23 -4.29 -2.64
N GLU A 189 2.85 -5.04 -1.74
CA GLU A 189 2.19 -5.55 -0.53
C GLU A 189 1.68 -4.41 0.37
N THR A 190 2.42 -3.32 0.49
CA THR A 190 2.01 -2.12 1.22
C THR A 190 0.88 -1.39 0.50
N VAL A 191 0.98 -1.23 -0.82
CA VAL A 191 -0.06 -0.58 -1.62
C VAL A 191 -1.39 -1.32 -1.52
N LEU A 192 -1.38 -2.64 -1.60
CA LEU A 192 -2.60 -3.45 -1.50
C LEU A 192 -3.25 -3.31 -0.12
N ARG A 193 -2.45 -3.16 0.95
CA ARG A 193 -2.96 -2.90 2.30
C ARG A 193 -3.51 -1.49 2.46
N ILE A 194 -2.95 -0.51 1.76
CA ILE A 194 -3.52 0.84 1.65
C ILE A 194 -4.87 0.76 0.94
N TRP A 195 -4.94 0.05 -0.18
CA TRP A 195 -6.16 -0.10 -0.99
C TRP A 195 -7.28 -0.85 -0.27
N ASP A 196 -6.95 -1.89 0.51
CA ASP A 196 -7.89 -2.55 1.42
C ASP A 196 -8.65 -1.52 2.28
N CYS A 197 -7.90 -0.60 2.89
CA CYS A 197 -8.46 0.44 3.76
C CYS A 197 -9.13 1.56 2.95
N LEU A 198 -8.57 1.96 1.81
CA LEU A 198 -9.10 3.00 0.93
C LEU A 198 -10.51 2.67 0.45
N PHE A 199 -10.71 1.48 -0.15
CA PHE A 199 -12.01 1.07 -0.66
C PHE A 199 -13.04 0.89 0.47
N TYR A 200 -12.60 0.58 1.68
CA TYR A 200 -13.50 0.39 2.81
C TYR A 200 -13.86 1.69 3.55
N GLU A 201 -12.86 2.52 3.88
CA GLU A 201 -12.98 3.69 4.75
C GLU A 201 -12.94 5.05 4.04
N GLY A 202 -12.59 5.08 2.75
CA GLY A 202 -12.57 6.28 1.91
C GLY A 202 -11.21 6.97 1.78
N SER A 203 -11.18 8.05 1.01
CA SER A 203 -9.98 8.78 0.56
C SER A 203 -9.09 9.31 1.67
N LYS A 204 -9.63 9.54 2.88
CA LYS A 204 -8.83 9.94 4.05
C LYS A 204 -7.63 9.04 4.31
N ILE A 205 -7.68 7.76 3.91
CA ILE A 205 -6.56 6.82 4.05
C ILE A 205 -5.31 7.31 3.31
N ILE A 206 -5.45 7.96 2.15
CA ILE A 206 -4.34 8.49 1.35
C ILE A 206 -3.56 9.52 2.17
N PHE A 207 -4.26 10.48 2.76
CA PHE A 207 -3.67 11.49 3.66
C PHE A 207 -3.01 10.86 4.88
N ARG A 208 -3.60 9.79 5.42
CA ARG A 208 -3.02 9.11 6.58
C ARG A 208 -1.69 8.47 6.27
N VAL A 209 -1.61 7.79 5.14
CA VAL A 209 -0.39 7.17 4.62
C VAL A 209 0.66 8.25 4.36
N ALA A 210 0.32 9.29 3.60
CA ALA A 210 1.22 10.38 3.28
C ALA A 210 1.80 11.05 4.53
N LEU A 211 0.94 11.42 5.49
CA LEU A 211 1.40 12.04 6.73
C LEU A 211 2.24 11.08 7.59
N THR A 212 1.97 9.78 7.54
CA THR A 212 2.77 8.78 8.26
C THR A 212 4.17 8.69 7.71
N LEU A 213 4.33 8.66 6.37
CA LEU A 213 5.64 8.69 5.71
C LEU A 213 6.44 9.93 6.14
N ILE A 214 5.82 11.11 6.08
CA ILE A 214 6.46 12.37 6.45
C ILE A 214 6.82 12.40 7.94
N LYS A 215 5.87 12.05 8.81
CA LYS A 215 6.06 12.13 10.27
C LYS A 215 7.11 11.15 10.75
N HIS A 216 7.12 9.93 10.24
CA HIS A 216 8.11 8.94 10.63
C HIS A 216 9.52 9.37 10.23
N ASN A 217 9.65 10.00 9.06
CA ASN A 217 10.94 10.43 8.52
C ASN A 217 11.27 11.90 8.78
N GLN A 218 10.58 12.59 9.70
CA GLN A 218 10.74 14.03 9.92
C GLN A 218 12.20 14.41 10.19
N ALA A 219 12.91 13.65 11.02
CA ALA A 219 14.29 13.94 11.40
C ALA A 219 15.27 13.81 10.23
N HIS A 220 14.97 12.94 9.27
CA HIS A 220 15.72 12.78 8.03
C HIS A 220 15.43 13.93 7.05
N ILE A 221 14.15 14.27 6.88
CA ILE A 221 13.72 15.36 6.00
C ILE A 221 14.29 16.70 6.48
N GLN A 222 14.32 16.96 7.79
CA GLN A 222 14.83 18.18 8.40
C GLN A 222 16.34 18.39 8.24
N GLN A 223 17.09 17.36 7.82
CA GLN A 223 18.52 17.52 7.50
C GLN A 223 18.73 18.19 6.15
N ALA A 224 17.69 18.31 5.32
CA ALA A 224 17.81 18.92 4.01
C ALA A 224 18.14 20.41 4.12
N THR A 225 19.07 20.86 3.28
CA THR A 225 19.63 22.22 3.35
C THR A 225 19.23 23.12 2.19
N ASN A 226 18.59 22.56 1.17
CA ASN A 226 18.22 23.27 -0.05
C ASN A 226 17.09 22.54 -0.79
N PHE A 227 16.53 23.19 -1.82
CA PHE A 227 15.40 22.67 -2.59
C PHE A 227 15.66 21.27 -3.23
N PRO A 228 16.78 21.02 -3.93
CA PRO A 228 17.08 19.68 -4.46
C PRO A 228 17.15 18.60 -3.38
N ASP A 229 17.83 18.90 -2.27
CA ASP A 229 18.00 17.99 -1.14
C ASP A 229 16.64 17.59 -0.54
N ILE A 230 15.73 18.55 -0.35
CA ILE A 230 14.36 18.26 0.10
C ILE A 230 13.67 17.28 -0.86
N CYS A 231 13.78 17.51 -2.16
CA CYS A 231 13.17 16.62 -3.15
C CYS A 231 13.75 15.21 -3.10
N ASP A 232 15.06 15.08 -2.88
CA ASP A 232 15.73 13.79 -2.77
C ASP A 232 15.35 13.07 -1.46
N LYS A 233 15.28 13.78 -0.32
CA LYS A 233 14.75 13.20 0.93
C LYS A 233 13.34 12.63 0.73
N PHE A 234 12.44 13.34 0.04
CA PHE A 234 11.10 12.81 -0.24
C PHE A 234 11.09 11.58 -1.17
N LYS A 235 12.10 11.40 -2.04
CA LYS A 235 12.27 10.18 -2.84
C LYS A 235 12.86 9.01 -2.03
N GLU A 236 13.57 9.30 -0.94
CA GLU A 236 14.18 8.28 -0.08
C GLU A 236 13.17 7.70 0.92
N ILE A 237 12.26 8.51 1.48
CA ILE A 237 11.30 8.09 2.52
C ILE A 237 10.23 7.10 2.06
N ILE A 238 10.16 6.83 0.75
CA ILE A 238 9.26 5.85 0.13
C ILE A 238 9.92 4.47 -0.03
N ARG A 239 11.13 4.30 0.50
CA ARG A 239 11.89 3.04 0.51
C ARG A 239 12.29 2.69 1.95
N GLY A 240 12.66 1.43 2.18
CA GLY A 240 13.23 0.95 3.43
C GLY A 240 12.25 0.19 4.32
N GLU A 241 12.80 -0.34 5.42
CA GLU A 241 12.18 -1.37 6.27
C GLU A 241 10.73 -1.03 6.70
N LEU A 242 10.45 0.23 7.03
CA LEU A 242 9.11 0.64 7.44
C LEU A 242 8.06 0.34 6.37
N VAL A 243 8.33 0.68 5.11
CA VAL A 243 7.36 0.52 4.01
C VAL A 243 7.39 -0.88 3.40
N ASP A 244 8.45 -1.65 3.65
CA ASP A 244 8.53 -3.07 3.30
C ASP A 244 7.69 -3.92 4.26
N ASP A 245 7.67 -3.59 5.56
CA ASP A 245 6.71 -4.17 6.51
C ASP A 245 5.34 -3.48 6.43
N CYS A 246 4.56 -3.91 5.43
CA CYS A 246 3.18 -3.45 5.23
C CYS A 246 2.28 -3.63 6.47
N HIS A 247 2.59 -4.57 7.38
CA HIS A 247 1.78 -4.78 8.56
C HIS A 247 2.01 -3.68 9.59
N THR A 248 3.27 -3.46 9.94
CA THR A 248 3.69 -2.45 10.91
C THR A 248 3.37 -1.06 10.38
N PHE A 249 3.64 -0.79 9.11
CA PHE A 249 3.32 0.49 8.48
C PHE A 249 1.85 0.89 8.67
N MET A 250 0.92 -0.02 8.34
CA MET A 250 -0.50 0.26 8.45
C MET A 250 -1.00 0.36 9.90
N GLN A 251 -0.31 -0.28 10.85
CA GLN A 251 -0.59 -0.08 12.27
C GLN A 251 -0.17 1.33 12.71
N VAL A 252 1.05 1.75 12.38
CA VAL A 252 1.57 3.09 12.68
C VAL A 252 0.66 4.16 12.08
N SER A 253 0.27 4.00 10.81
CA SER A 253 -0.64 4.94 10.12
C SER A 253 -2.01 5.07 10.80
N ALA A 254 -2.53 3.98 11.38
CA ALA A 254 -3.76 4.04 12.16
C ALA A 254 -3.61 4.88 13.45
N PHE A 255 -2.45 4.81 14.12
CA PHE A 255 -2.19 5.54 15.37
C PHE A 255 -1.88 7.03 15.17
N VAL A 256 -1.22 7.39 14.06
CA VAL A 256 -0.88 8.80 13.74
C VAL A 256 -2.12 9.72 13.78
N PHE A 257 -3.32 9.16 13.56
CA PHE A 257 -4.60 9.90 13.56
C PHE A 257 -5.49 9.66 14.78
N GLN A 258 -5.09 8.84 15.75
CA GLN A 258 -5.88 8.59 16.96
C GLN A 258 -5.55 9.54 18.13
N LEU A 259 -4.53 10.41 18.00
CA LEU A 259 -4.06 11.27 19.09
C LEU A 259 -4.78 12.61 19.29
N ASN A 260 -5.99 12.81 18.74
CA ASN A 260 -6.81 14.01 19.00
C ASN A 260 -8.25 13.70 19.47
N ASN A 261 -8.48 12.59 20.17
CA ASN A 261 -9.78 12.32 20.82
C ASN A 261 -9.77 12.61 22.34
N HIS A 262 -8.87 13.47 22.80
CA HIS A 262 -8.98 14.10 24.12
C HIS A 262 -8.75 15.60 23.97
N THR A 263 -9.83 16.34 23.78
CA THR A 263 -10.01 17.69 24.33
C THR A 263 -11.47 18.11 24.18
N ASN A 264 -12.09 18.33 25.35
CA ASN A 264 -13.43 18.82 25.69
C ASN A 264 -14.61 17.87 25.49
#